data_AF-A0A1T1P538-F1
#
_entry.id   AF-A0A1T1P538-F1
#
_cell.length_a   1.000
_cell.length_b   1.000
_cell.length_c   1.000
_cell.angle_alpha   90.00
_cell.angle_beta   90.00
_cell.angle_gamma   90.00
#
_symmetry.space_group_name_H-M   'P 1'
#
loop_
_entity.id
_entity.type
_entity.pdbx_description
1 polymer ?
#
loop_
_entity_poly.entity_id
_entity_poly.type
_entity_poly.pdbx_seq_one_letter_code
_entity_poly.pdbx_strand_id
1 'polypeptide(L)'
;MNEAAGHPLQTPELPQLSDIERARFHSVTTDSQHLRPVRPRMPPTVGASPLRRSPAIRPYRDVLSQWQRHYSADRNGWHSAWRQANSNNPEVERRTSRALKATTDLLEDATQPGRVALELRSVPLPQFPDQAFRLSHLQHMAIDAAGLMELPDAMQQFAGLETLTLAHNPLRALPASIASLSRLRELSIRACPELTELPEHLASTNASGEHEGLVNLQSLQLVQTGITSLPASIANLQNLKSLTIRSSPLSALGLAIHQLPKLEELDLQGCTALRNYPPIFGGTAPLKRLNLKDCSNLRTLPLDIHRLTQLEELDLRGCVNLSRLPSLIARLPANCIILVPPHLQAQLDQHRQVALELNKVALERIEDTAQAMLSTVIDEERNPFLEGAPSYLPEKRPPGTPTTFGEIPVLQKMLEESRDPHFLQRVSDVAGPSPRVEEPGEEGLRRHYTNVSNWKAQQSAHLGVVDHLGQFVYHEGSPLDIATLAKAVQMWKTRELIVNAHPQDRARFPELAVHIPEQIGDDSDDEQQTSPEPSGHQ
;
A
#
# COMPACT_ATOMS: atom_id res chain seq x y z
N MET A 1 -14.10 -27.63 -51.27
CA MET A 1 -13.50 -26.89 -52.40
C MET A 1 -13.21 -25.47 -51.93
N ASN A 2 -11.91 -25.17 -51.85
CA ASN A 2 -11.20 -23.88 -51.95
C ASN A 2 -11.59 -22.74 -50.99
N GLU A 3 -10.71 -22.42 -50.03
CA GLU A 3 -9.57 -21.47 -50.11
C GLU A 3 -10.05 -20.03 -49.83
N ALA A 4 -9.77 -19.48 -48.64
CA ALA A 4 -8.50 -18.85 -48.24
C ALA A 4 -8.32 -17.44 -48.83
N ALA A 5 -8.43 -16.42 -47.98
CA ALA A 5 -7.68 -15.17 -48.13
C ALA A 5 -7.51 -14.55 -46.73
N GLY A 6 -6.32 -14.74 -46.16
CA GLY A 6 -5.89 -14.06 -44.94
C GLY A 6 -5.63 -12.58 -45.18
N HIS A 7 -6.07 -11.74 -44.25
CA HIS A 7 -5.61 -10.37 -44.12
C HIS A 7 -4.43 -10.34 -43.13
N PRO A 8 -3.25 -9.81 -43.52
CA PRO A 8 -2.17 -9.58 -42.57
C PRO A 8 -2.44 -8.33 -41.73
N LEU A 9 -2.13 -8.46 -40.43
CA LEU A 9 -2.09 -7.39 -39.43
C LEU A 9 -1.15 -6.27 -39.89
N GLN A 10 -1.67 -5.04 -39.98
CA GLN A 10 -0.85 -3.83 -40.08
C GLN A 10 -0.23 -3.53 -38.72
N THR A 11 1.09 -3.57 -38.64
CA THR A 11 1.86 -2.93 -37.56
C THR A 11 1.72 -1.41 -37.67
N PRO A 12 1.50 -0.67 -36.56
CA PRO A 12 1.47 0.79 -36.61
C PRO A 12 2.90 1.32 -36.86
N GLU A 13 3.10 1.98 -38.00
CA GLU A 13 4.34 2.72 -38.29
C GLU A 13 4.47 3.93 -37.36
N LEU A 14 5.59 4.03 -36.66
CA LEU A 14 6.02 5.24 -35.96
C LEU A 14 6.38 6.34 -36.98
N PRO A 15 6.09 7.62 -36.70
CA PRO A 15 6.36 8.70 -37.64
C PRO A 15 7.87 8.83 -37.92
N GLN A 16 8.24 8.79 -39.20
CA GLN A 16 9.61 9.03 -39.67
C GLN A 16 9.94 10.52 -39.59
N LEU A 17 11.02 10.84 -38.88
CA LEU A 17 11.58 12.19 -38.79
C LEU A 17 12.05 12.68 -40.18
N SER A 18 11.82 13.96 -40.47
CA SER A 18 12.24 14.62 -41.70
C SER A 18 13.77 14.77 -41.80
N ASP A 19 14.30 14.93 -43.01
CA ASP A 19 15.75 15.07 -43.25
C ASP A 19 16.38 16.28 -42.54
N ILE A 20 15.56 17.26 -42.12
CA ILE A 20 15.99 18.42 -41.33
C ILE A 20 16.22 18.05 -39.85
N GLU A 21 15.51 17.04 -39.34
CA GLU A 21 15.60 16.58 -37.95
C GLU A 21 16.77 15.62 -37.73
N ARG A 22 17.21 14.89 -38.77
CA ARG A 22 18.43 14.06 -38.74
C ARG A 22 19.72 14.89 -38.67
N ALA A 23 19.69 16.15 -39.12
CA ALA A 23 20.88 17.00 -39.19
C ALA A 23 21.31 17.63 -37.84
N ARG A 24 20.57 17.42 -36.74
CA ARG A 24 20.87 18.01 -35.42
C ARG A 24 21.60 17.06 -34.44
N PHE A 25 21.85 15.81 -34.81
CA PHE A 25 22.40 14.79 -33.89
C PHE A 25 23.80 14.27 -34.22
N HIS A 26 24.53 14.89 -35.15
CA HIS A 26 25.93 14.54 -35.42
C HIS A 26 26.86 15.73 -35.29
N SER A 27 27.56 15.83 -34.16
CA SER A 27 29.03 15.93 -34.16
C SER A 27 29.57 16.09 -32.74
N VAL A 28 30.20 15.03 -32.23
CA VAL A 28 31.31 15.14 -31.28
C VAL A 28 32.41 14.21 -31.79
N THR A 29 33.65 14.63 -31.56
CA THR A 29 34.96 13.96 -31.70
C THR A 29 35.75 14.25 -33.00
N THR A 30 36.78 15.11 -32.83
CA THR A 30 38.24 14.86 -33.00
C THR A 30 38.71 15.09 -34.44
N ASP A 31 39.81 15.77 -34.78
CA ASP A 31 41.10 15.82 -34.11
C ASP A 31 41.96 16.99 -34.65
N SER A 32 43.09 17.21 -33.98
CA SER A 32 44.08 18.29 -34.17
C SER A 32 44.81 18.26 -35.53
N GLN A 33 45.20 19.43 -36.07
CA GLN A 33 46.61 19.78 -36.41
C GLN A 33 46.77 21.10 -37.20
N HIS A 34 47.76 21.89 -36.75
CA HIS A 34 48.59 22.89 -37.46
C HIS A 34 47.97 24.11 -38.18
N LEU A 35 48.26 25.32 -37.66
CA LEU A 35 48.99 26.41 -38.36
C LEU A 35 49.25 27.61 -37.41
N ARG A 36 50.45 28.20 -37.52
CA ARG A 36 51.00 29.32 -36.71
C ARG A 36 50.48 30.71 -37.17
N PRO A 37 50.72 31.79 -36.41
CA PRO A 37 49.77 32.91 -36.26
C PRO A 37 50.03 34.10 -37.18
N VAL A 38 48.94 34.76 -37.59
CA VAL A 38 48.96 36.12 -38.16
C VAL A 38 48.24 37.04 -37.18
N ARG A 39 48.97 38.05 -36.67
CA ARG A 39 48.40 39.14 -35.85
C ARG A 39 47.59 40.09 -36.75
N PRO A 40 46.38 40.49 -36.34
CA PRO A 40 45.83 41.78 -36.72
C PRO A 40 45.85 42.76 -35.55
N ARG A 41 46.06 44.02 -35.91
CA ARG A 41 46.30 45.19 -35.06
C ARG A 41 45.14 45.52 -34.11
N MET A 42 45.50 45.96 -32.90
CA MET A 42 44.60 46.60 -31.94
C MET A 42 44.05 47.94 -32.47
N PRO A 43 42.74 48.22 -32.31
CA PRO A 43 42.21 49.58 -32.24
C PRO A 43 42.37 50.14 -30.82
N PRO A 44 42.36 51.49 -30.65
CA PRO A 44 42.76 52.13 -29.41
C PRO A 44 41.68 51.99 -28.31
N THR A 45 42.19 51.93 -27.08
CA THR A 45 41.49 52.02 -25.80
C THR A 45 40.35 53.05 -25.76
N VAL A 46 39.14 52.57 -25.49
CA VAL A 46 38.06 53.36 -24.91
C VAL A 46 37.52 52.59 -23.70
N GLY A 47 37.75 53.14 -22.51
CA GLY A 47 37.01 52.84 -21.28
C GLY A 47 37.12 51.42 -20.73
N ALA A 48 38.01 51.21 -19.78
CA ALA A 48 37.89 50.09 -18.84
C ALA A 48 36.56 50.23 -18.07
N SER A 49 35.53 49.50 -18.49
CA SER A 49 34.39 49.21 -17.63
C SER A 49 34.90 48.36 -16.47
N PRO A 50 34.67 48.75 -15.20
CA PRO A 50 35.13 47.96 -14.08
C PRO A 50 34.41 46.61 -14.12
N LEU A 51 35.20 45.54 -13.99
CA LEU A 51 34.74 44.21 -13.61
C LEU A 51 33.57 44.37 -12.63
N ARG A 52 32.36 43.95 -13.02
CA ARG A 52 31.22 43.86 -12.11
C ARG A 52 31.68 42.99 -10.94
N ARG A 53 32.06 43.62 -9.83
CA ARG A 53 32.29 42.96 -8.55
C ARG A 53 31.00 42.21 -8.24
N SER A 54 31.10 40.90 -7.97
CA SER A 54 30.02 40.16 -7.33
C SER A 54 29.52 40.99 -6.14
N PRO A 55 28.20 41.19 -5.96
CA PRO A 55 27.70 41.96 -4.84
C PRO A 55 28.25 41.34 -3.54
N ALA A 56 28.93 42.15 -2.73
CA ALA A 56 29.51 41.68 -1.48
C ALA A 56 28.40 41.13 -0.58
N ILE A 57 28.53 39.87 -0.15
CA ILE A 57 27.59 39.24 0.78
C ILE A 57 27.68 39.98 2.12
N ARG A 58 26.58 40.54 2.60
CA ARG A 58 26.52 41.24 3.89
C ARG A 58 26.84 40.28 5.05
N PRO A 59 27.59 40.72 6.08
CA PRO A 59 27.80 39.93 7.30
C PRO A 59 26.47 39.51 7.93
N TYR A 60 26.37 38.26 8.39
CA TYR A 60 25.10 37.73 8.92
C TYR A 60 24.61 38.48 10.16
N ARG A 61 25.52 38.95 11.03
CA ARG A 61 25.19 39.82 12.17
C ARG A 61 24.43 41.08 11.79
N ASP A 62 24.74 41.68 10.63
CA ASP A 62 24.10 42.89 10.16
C ASP A 62 22.70 42.59 9.62
N VAL A 63 22.54 41.44 8.96
CA VAL A 63 21.25 40.90 8.53
C VAL A 63 20.35 40.65 9.74
N LEU A 64 20.85 39.96 10.76
CA LEU A 64 20.13 39.68 12.00
C LEU A 64 19.74 40.97 12.75
N SER A 65 20.66 41.94 12.82
CA SER A 65 20.39 43.24 13.44
C SER A 65 19.35 44.07 12.68
N GLN A 66 19.33 43.97 11.34
CA GLN A 66 18.29 44.58 10.52
C GLN A 66 16.94 43.89 10.73
N TRP A 67 16.92 42.55 10.69
CA TRP A 67 15.74 41.73 10.93
C TRP A 67 15.11 42.00 12.30
N GLN A 68 15.92 42.07 13.36
CA GLN A 68 15.44 42.36 14.71
C GLN A 68 14.79 43.74 14.81
N ARG A 69 15.39 44.77 14.18
CA ARG A 69 14.82 46.13 14.16
C ARG A 69 13.50 46.17 13.39
N HIS A 70 13.42 45.48 12.26
CA HIS A 70 12.22 45.40 11.45
C HIS A 70 11.05 44.80 12.25
N TYR A 71 11.21 43.60 12.79
CA TYR A 71 10.13 42.95 13.55
C TYR A 71 9.90 43.55 14.94
N SER A 72 10.86 44.31 15.49
CA SER A 72 10.58 45.12 16.69
C SER A 72 9.58 46.25 16.40
N ALA A 73 9.64 46.83 15.19
CA ALA A 73 8.80 47.93 14.73
C ALA A 73 7.48 47.44 14.11
N ASP A 74 7.54 46.44 13.24
CA ASP A 74 6.37 45.81 12.60
C ASP A 74 5.98 44.51 13.32
N ARG A 75 4.84 44.56 13.99
CA ARG A 75 4.30 43.47 14.82
C ARG A 75 3.08 42.81 14.21
N ASN A 76 2.73 43.18 12.99
CA ASN A 76 1.49 42.74 12.36
C ASN A 76 1.53 41.23 12.07
N GLY A 77 0.41 40.54 12.34
CA GLY A 77 0.22 39.11 12.10
C GLY A 77 0.91 38.21 13.14
N TRP A 78 2.23 38.33 13.30
CA TRP A 78 3.02 37.37 14.07
C TRP A 78 2.94 37.57 15.59
N HIS A 79 2.88 38.81 16.09
CA HIS A 79 3.12 39.10 17.51
C HIS A 79 1.98 38.61 18.39
N SER A 80 0.73 38.87 18.00
CA SER A 80 -0.44 38.36 18.71
C SER A 80 -0.49 36.83 18.67
N ALA A 81 -0.20 36.22 17.51
CA ALA A 81 -0.16 34.77 17.36
C ALA A 81 0.91 34.12 18.26
N TRP A 82 2.14 34.67 18.26
CA TRP A 82 3.22 34.25 19.16
C TRP A 82 2.80 34.37 20.64
N ARG A 83 2.17 35.48 21.03
CA ARG A 83 1.71 35.69 22.40
C ARG A 83 0.57 34.75 22.80
N GLN A 84 -0.34 34.47 21.89
CA GLN A 84 -1.46 33.54 22.11
C GLN A 84 -0.96 32.11 22.28
N ALA A 85 -0.08 31.65 21.38
CA ALA A 85 0.54 30.33 21.44
C ALA A 85 1.31 30.10 22.76
N ASN A 86 1.86 31.17 23.34
CA ASN A 86 2.63 31.12 24.60
C ASN A 86 1.85 31.63 25.83
N SER A 87 0.53 31.81 25.73
CA SER A 87 -0.28 32.43 26.80
C SER A 87 -0.24 31.69 28.13
N ASN A 88 -0.13 30.36 28.10
CA ASN A 88 -0.04 29.50 29.27
C ASN A 88 1.39 29.25 29.77
N ASN A 89 2.41 29.86 29.15
CA ASN A 89 3.81 29.68 29.53
C ASN A 89 4.35 30.93 30.22
N PRO A 90 4.43 30.96 31.58
CA PRO A 90 4.88 32.14 32.31
C PRO A 90 6.38 32.43 32.16
N GLU A 91 7.18 31.41 31.82
CA GLU A 91 8.65 31.50 31.73
C GLU A 91 9.15 32.12 30.42
N VAL A 92 8.29 32.30 29.42
CA VAL A 92 8.67 32.86 28.11
C VAL A 92 9.00 34.35 28.24
N GLU A 93 10.13 34.77 27.68
CA GLU A 93 10.52 36.18 27.63
C GLU A 93 9.44 37.02 26.91
N ARG A 94 8.76 37.88 27.67
CA ARG A 94 7.62 38.67 27.18
C ARG A 94 8.04 39.99 26.54
N ARG A 95 9.28 40.46 26.77
CA ARG A 95 9.80 41.68 26.17
C ARG A 95 10.20 41.38 24.72
N THR A 96 9.40 41.88 23.78
CA THR A 96 9.55 41.62 22.33
C THR A 96 10.99 41.76 21.84
N SER A 97 11.70 42.82 22.22
CA SER A 97 13.07 43.06 21.75
C SER A 97 14.08 42.03 22.28
N ARG A 98 13.91 41.55 23.52
CA ARG A 98 14.74 40.50 24.11
C ARG A 98 14.43 39.14 23.52
N ALA A 99 13.15 38.85 23.30
CA ALA A 99 12.72 37.61 22.66
C ALA A 99 13.25 37.51 21.22
N LEU A 100 13.13 38.58 20.43
CA LEU A 100 13.72 38.64 19.08
C LEU A 100 15.26 38.54 19.12
N LYS A 101 15.92 39.13 20.13
CA LYS A 101 17.36 38.98 20.31
C LYS A 101 17.75 37.52 20.56
N ALA A 102 17.03 36.82 21.43
CA ALA A 102 17.24 35.40 21.68
C ALA A 102 17.10 34.58 20.39
N THR A 103 16.09 34.88 19.55
CA THR A 103 15.97 34.25 18.22
C THR A 103 17.21 34.51 17.36
N THR A 104 17.70 35.76 17.29
CA THR A 104 18.90 36.04 16.48
C THR A 104 20.15 35.33 16.99
N ASP A 105 20.30 35.18 18.31
CA ASP A 105 21.44 34.48 18.90
C ASP A 105 21.41 32.98 18.56
N LEU A 106 20.22 32.37 18.60
CA LEU A 106 20.02 30.97 18.18
C LEU A 106 20.26 30.76 16.69
N LEU A 107 19.81 31.70 15.84
CA LEU A 107 20.05 31.64 14.40
C LEU A 107 21.54 31.79 14.06
N GLU A 108 22.26 32.69 14.74
CA GLU A 108 23.71 32.85 14.56
C GLU A 108 24.47 31.60 15.01
N ASP A 109 24.11 31.02 16.16
CA ASP A 109 24.70 29.78 16.65
C ASP A 109 24.47 28.61 15.70
N ALA A 110 23.26 28.50 15.12
CA ALA A 110 22.92 27.46 14.15
C ALA A 110 23.68 27.55 12.82
N THR A 111 24.41 28.63 12.55
CA THR A 111 25.32 28.72 11.39
C THR A 111 26.68 28.08 11.63
N GLN A 112 27.02 27.74 12.88
CA GLN A 112 28.34 27.24 13.24
C GLN A 112 28.57 25.79 12.76
N PRO A 113 29.79 25.43 12.35
CA PRO A 113 30.14 24.05 12.04
C PRO A 113 29.82 23.12 13.22
N GLY A 114 29.25 21.95 12.93
CA GLY A 114 28.92 20.93 13.93
C GLY A 114 27.52 21.06 14.52
N ARG A 115 26.77 22.14 14.23
CA ARG A 115 25.33 22.17 14.51
C ARG A 115 24.60 21.26 13.55
N VAL A 116 23.70 20.45 14.08
CA VAL A 116 22.89 19.49 13.30
C VAL A 116 21.40 19.85 13.37
N ALA A 117 20.99 20.57 14.41
CA ALA A 117 19.61 20.92 14.67
C ALA A 117 19.45 22.42 14.98
N LEU A 118 18.32 22.98 14.55
CA LEU A 118 17.81 24.28 15.01
C LEU A 118 16.46 24.08 15.70
N GLU A 119 16.40 24.37 16.99
CA GLU A 119 15.18 24.32 17.78
C GLU A 119 14.78 25.72 18.26
N LEU A 120 13.66 26.21 17.75
CA LEU A 120 13.07 27.49 18.11
C LEU A 120 11.74 27.22 18.81
N ARG A 121 11.77 27.15 20.14
CA ARG A 121 10.59 26.91 20.98
C ARG A 121 10.24 28.16 21.76
N SER A 122 9.03 28.68 21.57
CA SER A 122 8.51 29.87 22.25
C SER A 122 9.30 31.17 22.01
N VAL A 123 10.30 31.16 21.11
CA VAL A 123 11.04 32.34 20.66
C VAL A 123 10.45 32.85 19.34
N PRO A 124 10.26 34.16 19.17
CA PRO A 124 9.55 34.68 18.01
C PRO A 124 10.40 34.60 16.75
N LEU A 125 9.88 33.94 15.72
CA LEU A 125 10.44 33.89 14.37
C LEU A 125 9.30 34.16 13.36
N PRO A 126 8.99 35.44 13.08
CA PRO A 126 7.91 35.79 12.16
C PRO A 126 8.16 35.28 10.74
N GLN A 127 9.41 35.43 10.31
CA GLN A 127 9.98 34.92 9.06
C GLN A 127 11.48 34.68 9.26
N PHE A 128 12.07 33.84 8.41
CA PHE A 128 13.52 33.70 8.38
C PHE A 128 14.20 34.99 7.87
N PRO A 129 15.35 35.39 8.46
CA PRO A 129 16.18 36.43 7.88
C PRO A 129 16.74 36.01 6.51
N ASP A 130 17.13 37.00 5.70
CA ASP A 130 17.91 36.76 4.47
C ASP A 130 19.11 35.85 4.74
N GLN A 131 19.60 35.19 3.68
CA GLN A 131 20.75 34.28 3.74
C GLN A 131 20.48 32.99 4.53
N ALA A 132 19.23 32.48 4.49
CA ALA A 132 18.87 31.20 5.10
C ALA A 132 19.70 30.01 4.57
N PHE A 133 20.32 30.12 3.39
CA PHE A 133 21.29 29.15 2.85
C PHE A 133 22.44 28.82 3.82
N ARG A 134 22.73 29.67 4.81
CA ARG A 134 23.72 29.39 5.87
C ARG A 134 23.33 28.19 6.74
N LEU A 135 22.04 27.85 6.77
CA LEU A 135 21.46 26.74 7.52
C LEU A 135 21.32 25.46 6.68
N SER A 136 21.89 25.43 5.47
CA SER A 136 21.79 24.30 4.52
C SER A 136 22.36 22.97 5.04
N HIS A 137 23.23 23.03 6.04
CA HIS A 137 23.86 21.87 6.65
C HIS A 137 23.01 21.21 7.76
N LEU A 138 21.96 21.90 8.24
CA LEU A 138 21.11 21.37 9.29
C LEU A 138 20.31 20.16 8.80
N GLN A 139 20.17 19.17 9.68
CA GLN A 139 19.38 17.95 9.44
C GLN A 139 18.03 17.99 10.16
N HIS A 140 17.93 18.73 11.26
CA HIS A 140 16.71 18.79 12.06
C HIS A 140 16.28 20.23 12.30
N MET A 141 15.01 20.54 12.09
CA MET A 141 14.46 21.85 12.38
C MET A 141 13.11 21.73 13.08
N ALA A 142 13.00 22.39 14.23
CA ALA A 142 11.75 22.49 14.99
C ALA A 142 11.43 23.96 15.27
N ILE A 143 10.25 24.41 14.86
CA ILE A 143 9.75 25.77 15.08
C ILE A 143 8.40 25.66 15.76
N ASP A 144 8.36 25.92 17.07
CA ASP A 144 7.19 25.72 17.91
C ASP A 144 6.81 27.02 18.63
N ALA A 145 5.55 27.42 18.49
CA ALA A 145 4.98 28.61 19.12
C ALA A 145 5.84 29.87 18.86
N ALA A 146 6.24 30.08 17.60
CA ALA A 146 7.18 31.13 17.19
C ALA A 146 6.50 32.31 16.47
N GLY A 147 5.21 32.21 16.17
CA GLY A 147 4.52 33.22 15.35
C GLY A 147 4.97 33.21 13.88
N LEU A 148 5.47 32.07 13.39
CA LEU A 148 5.93 31.92 12.01
C LEU A 148 4.79 32.12 11.02
N MET A 149 4.88 33.16 10.19
CA MET A 149 3.86 33.50 9.19
C MET A 149 4.11 32.79 7.86
N GLU A 150 5.37 32.65 7.46
CA GLU A 150 5.76 32.00 6.20
C GLU A 150 7.16 31.37 6.29
N LEU A 151 7.37 30.33 5.48
CA LEU A 151 8.69 29.75 5.21
C LEU A 151 9.32 30.42 3.97
N PRO A 152 10.65 30.35 3.79
CA PRO A 152 11.31 30.89 2.60
C PRO A 152 10.81 30.25 1.30
N ASP A 153 10.60 31.06 0.27
CA ASP A 153 10.19 30.59 -1.07
C ASP A 153 11.15 29.57 -1.69
N ALA A 154 12.45 29.66 -1.35
CA ALA A 154 13.49 28.75 -1.82
C ALA A 154 13.93 27.81 -0.69
N MET A 155 13.19 26.72 -0.49
CA MET A 155 13.48 25.71 0.53
C MET A 155 14.74 24.90 0.24
N GLN A 156 15.31 24.97 -0.98
CA GLN A 156 16.64 24.41 -1.30
C GLN A 156 17.74 24.95 -0.38
N GLN A 157 17.51 26.11 0.26
CA GLN A 157 18.39 26.66 1.28
C GLN A 157 18.52 25.76 2.53
N PHE A 158 17.61 24.80 2.71
CA PHE A 158 17.61 23.80 3.78
C PHE A 158 17.78 22.37 3.23
N ALA A 159 18.54 22.20 2.14
CA ALA A 159 18.71 20.91 1.45
C ALA A 159 19.23 19.75 2.33
N GLY A 160 19.81 20.04 3.49
CA GLY A 160 20.26 19.05 4.47
C GLY A 160 19.16 18.41 5.32
N LEU A 161 17.95 18.99 5.36
CA LEU A 161 16.92 18.58 6.33
C LEU A 161 16.44 17.14 6.12
N GLU A 162 16.46 16.39 7.21
CA GLU A 162 15.86 15.06 7.38
C GLU A 162 14.56 15.14 8.17
N THR A 163 14.42 16.09 9.11
CA THR A 163 13.18 16.30 9.86
C THR A 163 12.81 17.78 9.95
N LEU A 164 11.53 18.08 9.73
CA LEU A 164 10.94 19.41 9.86
C LEU A 164 9.67 19.34 10.70
N THR A 165 9.67 20.03 11.84
CA THR A 165 8.52 20.18 12.72
C THR A 165 8.09 21.64 12.81
N LEU A 166 6.83 21.92 12.49
CA LEU A 166 6.20 23.24 12.63
C LEU A 166 5.00 23.09 13.57
N ALA A 167 5.00 23.81 14.69
CA ALA A 167 3.93 23.69 15.67
C ALA A 167 3.45 25.05 16.18
N HIS A 168 2.13 25.20 16.38
CA HIS A 168 1.52 26.40 16.98
C HIS A 168 1.92 27.72 16.29
N ASN A 169 1.82 27.76 14.96
CA ASN A 169 2.17 28.93 14.16
C ASN A 169 1.01 29.41 13.27
N PRO A 170 0.90 30.71 12.96
CA PRO A 170 -0.08 31.27 12.02
C PRO A 170 0.31 31.04 10.54
N LEU A 171 0.92 29.88 10.24
CA LEU A 171 1.41 29.55 8.90
C LEU A 171 0.23 29.29 7.97
N ARG A 172 0.17 30.02 6.85
CA ARG A 172 -0.96 29.94 5.88
C ARG A 172 -0.74 28.95 4.75
N ALA A 173 0.50 28.82 4.30
CA ALA A 173 0.87 27.97 3.18
C ALA A 173 2.28 27.42 3.38
N LEU A 174 2.57 26.30 2.72
CA LEU A 174 3.94 25.84 2.51
C LEU A 174 4.40 26.30 1.12
N PRO A 175 5.65 26.74 0.96
CA PRO A 175 6.20 27.06 -0.36
C PRO A 175 6.27 25.80 -1.22
N ALA A 176 5.98 25.91 -2.51
CA ALA A 176 6.03 24.77 -3.45
C ALA A 176 7.43 24.11 -3.49
N SER A 177 8.48 24.89 -3.25
CA SER A 177 9.86 24.39 -3.18
C SER A 177 10.11 23.45 -2.00
N ILE A 178 9.21 23.29 -1.03
CA ILE A 178 9.36 22.27 0.02
C ILE A 178 9.55 20.87 -0.56
N ALA A 179 8.99 20.62 -1.75
CA ALA A 179 9.18 19.38 -2.47
C ALA A 179 10.64 19.10 -2.85
N SER A 180 11.49 20.14 -2.93
CA SER A 180 12.92 19.98 -3.24
C SER A 180 13.75 19.37 -2.09
N LEU A 181 13.16 19.21 -0.90
CA LEU A 181 13.83 18.62 0.26
C LEU A 181 13.93 17.09 0.14
N SER A 182 14.74 16.62 -0.81
CA SER A 182 14.87 15.20 -1.13
C SER A 182 15.39 14.34 0.01
N ARG A 183 16.02 14.92 1.05
CA ARG A 183 16.49 14.22 2.26
C ARG A 183 15.43 14.10 3.35
N LEU A 184 14.31 14.83 3.24
CA LEU A 184 13.30 14.90 4.29
C LEU A 184 12.65 13.54 4.48
N ARG A 185 12.70 13.01 5.70
CA ARG A 185 12.09 11.76 6.14
C ARG A 185 10.82 11.99 6.94
N GLU A 186 10.78 13.08 7.71
CA GLU A 186 9.64 13.40 8.58
C GLU A 186 9.23 14.87 8.43
N LEU A 187 7.95 15.07 8.09
CA LEU A 187 7.31 16.38 8.08
C LEU A 187 6.15 16.36 9.07
N SER A 188 6.24 17.15 10.13
CA SER A 188 5.19 17.27 11.15
C SER A 188 4.71 18.71 11.26
N ILE A 189 3.42 18.93 11.01
CA ILE A 189 2.76 20.22 11.14
C ILE A 189 1.61 20.06 12.13
N ARG A 190 1.66 20.80 13.24
CA ARG A 190 0.72 20.66 14.35
C ARG A 190 0.15 22.00 14.78
N ALA A 191 -1.14 22.08 15.03
CA ALA A 191 -1.80 23.30 15.51
C ALA A 191 -1.45 24.54 14.65
N CYS A 192 -1.46 24.36 13.33
CA CYS A 192 -1.33 25.44 12.34
C CYS A 192 -2.68 25.59 11.61
N PRO A 193 -3.69 26.22 12.26
CA PRO A 193 -5.07 26.20 11.77
C PRO A 193 -5.28 26.99 10.48
N GLU A 194 -4.38 27.94 10.18
CA GLU A 194 -4.43 28.74 8.95
C GLU A 194 -3.87 28.00 7.73
N LEU A 195 -3.21 26.85 7.89
CA LEU A 195 -2.69 26.04 6.78
C LEU A 195 -3.83 25.24 6.17
N THR A 196 -4.36 25.71 5.03
CA THR A 196 -5.56 25.12 4.40
C THR A 196 -5.26 24.12 3.28
N GLU A 197 -4.03 24.13 2.74
CA GLU A 197 -3.63 23.29 1.62
C GLU A 197 -2.14 22.91 1.70
N LEU A 198 -1.81 21.77 1.08
CA LEU A 198 -0.44 21.41 0.75
C LEU A 198 -0.11 21.85 -0.67
N PRO A 199 1.17 22.04 -1.02
CA PRO A 199 1.58 22.29 -2.40
C PRO A 199 1.13 21.18 -3.34
N GLU A 200 0.73 21.54 -4.55
CA GLU A 200 0.17 20.60 -5.53
C GLU A 200 1.15 19.48 -5.92
N HIS A 201 2.44 19.78 -5.96
CA HIS A 201 3.50 18.86 -6.37
C HIS A 201 4.41 18.49 -5.18
N LEU A 202 4.07 17.43 -4.45
CA LEU A 202 4.91 16.88 -3.37
C LEU A 202 5.96 15.91 -3.92
N ALA A 203 5.57 15.10 -4.90
CA ALA A 203 6.44 14.21 -5.65
C ALA A 203 5.88 13.93 -7.05
N SER A 204 6.77 13.63 -7.99
CA SER A 204 6.45 13.26 -9.37
C SER A 204 7.26 12.05 -9.80
N THR A 205 6.76 11.35 -10.81
CA THR A 205 7.50 10.29 -11.51
C THR A 205 7.66 10.73 -12.96
N ASN A 206 8.89 10.85 -13.44
CA ASN A 206 9.17 11.28 -14.80
C ASN A 206 8.98 10.14 -15.81
N ALA A 207 9.11 10.44 -17.11
CA ALA A 207 8.89 9.46 -18.18
C ALA A 207 9.88 8.27 -18.15
N SER A 208 11.05 8.43 -17.53
CA SER A 208 12.02 7.37 -17.31
C SER A 208 11.74 6.53 -16.05
N GLY A 209 10.69 6.85 -15.29
CA GLY A 209 10.33 6.16 -14.06
C GLY A 209 11.14 6.61 -12.84
N GLU A 210 11.95 7.67 -12.96
CA GLU A 210 12.64 8.24 -11.80
C GLU A 210 11.69 9.13 -11.00
N HIS A 211 11.86 9.09 -9.68
CA HIS A 211 11.04 9.88 -8.77
C HIS A 211 11.76 11.18 -8.39
N GLU A 212 11.01 12.28 -8.38
CA GLU A 212 11.47 13.60 -7.97
C GLU A 212 10.57 14.14 -6.84
N GLY A 213 11.09 15.07 -6.04
CA GLY A 213 10.38 15.69 -4.93
C GLY A 213 10.75 15.09 -3.55
N LEU A 214 9.75 14.92 -2.68
CA LEU A 214 9.86 14.34 -1.33
C LEU A 214 10.06 12.81 -1.35
N VAL A 215 11.03 12.35 -2.14
CA VAL A 215 11.23 10.92 -2.45
C VAL A 215 11.63 10.08 -1.24
N ASN A 216 12.20 10.68 -0.19
CA ASN A 216 12.61 9.98 1.03
C ASN A 216 11.63 10.15 2.20
N LEU A 217 10.49 10.82 2.00
CA LEU A 217 9.53 11.07 3.07
C LEU A 217 8.90 9.76 3.54
N GLN A 218 8.99 9.50 4.84
CA GLN A 218 8.49 8.29 5.51
C GLN A 218 7.30 8.58 6.43
N SER A 219 7.26 9.75 7.04
CA SER A 219 6.16 10.19 7.90
C SER A 219 5.68 11.59 7.53
N LEU A 220 4.38 11.73 7.29
CA LEU A 220 3.71 13.02 7.14
C LEU A 220 2.63 13.13 8.22
N GLN A 221 2.73 14.16 9.06
CA GLN A 221 1.78 14.43 10.13
C GLN A 221 1.18 15.83 9.99
N LEU A 222 -0.14 15.90 9.95
CA LEU A 222 -0.95 17.10 9.81
C LEU A 222 -2.01 17.09 10.90
N VAL A 223 -1.70 17.69 12.06
CA VAL A 223 -2.56 17.63 13.24
C VAL A 223 -3.12 19.01 13.54
N GLN A 224 -4.43 19.14 13.70
CA GLN A 224 -5.08 20.43 13.98
C GLN A 224 -4.69 21.51 12.94
N THR A 225 -4.79 21.15 11.66
CA THR A 225 -4.55 22.05 10.52
C THR A 225 -5.88 22.46 9.88
N GLY A 226 -5.85 23.43 8.96
CA GLY A 226 -6.99 23.79 8.12
C GLY A 226 -7.14 22.92 6.86
N ILE A 227 -6.37 21.85 6.71
CA ILE A 227 -6.30 21.05 5.49
C ILE A 227 -7.64 20.37 5.19
N THR A 228 -8.17 20.63 3.99
CA THR A 228 -9.48 20.12 3.54
C THR A 228 -9.39 18.97 2.53
N SER A 229 -8.26 18.83 1.85
CA SER A 229 -7.96 17.78 0.87
C SER A 229 -6.45 17.56 0.74
N LEU A 230 -6.04 16.45 0.12
CA LEU A 230 -4.66 16.18 -0.23
C LEU A 230 -4.44 16.35 -1.74
N PRO A 231 -3.26 16.82 -2.18
CA PRO A 231 -2.92 16.89 -3.59
C PRO A 231 -2.78 15.48 -4.18
N ALA A 232 -3.10 15.30 -5.46
CA ALA A 232 -3.00 14.01 -6.14
C ALA A 232 -1.56 13.43 -6.11
N SER A 233 -0.55 14.30 -6.10
CA SER A 233 0.87 13.94 -6.01
C SER A 233 1.25 13.21 -4.71
N ILE A 234 0.39 13.20 -3.69
CA ILE A 234 0.62 12.41 -2.47
C ILE A 234 0.87 10.93 -2.80
N ALA A 235 0.20 10.40 -3.83
CA ALA A 235 0.33 9.01 -4.26
C ALA A 235 1.71 8.67 -4.85
N ASN A 236 2.51 9.68 -5.20
CA ASN A 236 3.87 9.49 -5.74
C ASN A 236 4.94 9.36 -4.64
N LEU A 237 4.58 9.47 -3.35
CA LEU A 237 5.52 9.36 -2.23
C LEU A 237 5.91 7.89 -1.99
N GLN A 238 6.89 7.40 -2.75
CA GLN A 238 7.31 5.99 -2.79
C GLN A 238 7.80 5.40 -1.45
N ASN A 239 8.18 6.26 -0.50
CA ASN A 239 8.71 5.85 0.80
C ASN A 239 7.79 6.16 1.98
N LEU A 240 6.61 6.73 1.75
CA LEU A 240 5.69 7.11 2.83
C LEU A 240 5.13 5.87 3.51
N LYS A 241 5.41 5.74 4.81
CA LYS A 241 4.96 4.62 5.66
C LYS A 241 3.81 5.00 6.57
N SER A 242 3.79 6.24 7.06
CA SER A 242 2.78 6.74 7.98
C SER A 242 2.24 8.08 7.51
N LEU A 243 0.93 8.14 7.30
CA LEU A 243 0.20 9.36 7.03
C LEU A 243 -0.80 9.63 8.16
N THR A 244 -0.57 10.72 8.89
CA THR A 244 -1.44 11.16 9.98
C THR A 244 -2.08 12.50 9.62
N ILE A 245 -3.40 12.56 9.58
CA ILE A 245 -4.20 13.77 9.43
C ILE A 245 -5.23 13.77 10.56
N ARG A 246 -4.96 14.49 11.64
CA ARG A 246 -5.84 14.47 12.83
C ARG A 246 -6.50 15.80 13.07
N SER A 247 -7.73 15.77 13.56
CA SER A 247 -8.49 16.96 14.00
C SER A 247 -8.44 18.10 12.97
N SER A 248 -8.50 17.76 11.68
CA SER A 248 -8.43 18.69 10.55
C SER A 248 -9.72 18.56 9.72
N PRO A 249 -10.15 19.60 8.99
CA PRO A 249 -11.39 19.59 8.22
C PRO A 249 -11.28 18.82 6.90
N LEU A 250 -10.57 17.68 6.89
CA LEU A 250 -10.40 16.83 5.72
C LEU A 250 -11.77 16.33 5.25
N SER A 251 -12.20 16.82 4.09
CA SER A 251 -13.55 16.60 3.55
C SER A 251 -13.61 15.39 2.62
N ALA A 252 -12.49 15.09 1.96
CA ALA A 252 -12.34 14.00 1.02
C ALA A 252 -10.92 13.44 1.05
N LEU A 253 -10.79 12.14 0.77
CA LEU A 253 -9.53 11.45 0.56
C LEU A 253 -9.55 10.81 -0.84
N GLY A 254 -8.51 11.04 -1.63
CA GLY A 254 -8.42 10.50 -3.00
C GLY A 254 -8.20 8.99 -3.03
N LEU A 255 -8.73 8.32 -4.06
CA LEU A 255 -8.60 6.86 -4.27
C LEU A 255 -7.13 6.40 -4.33
N ALA A 256 -6.25 7.27 -4.84
CA ALA A 256 -4.84 6.99 -5.02
C ALA A 256 -4.06 6.79 -3.71
N ILE A 257 -4.66 7.08 -2.54
CA ILE A 257 -4.03 6.79 -1.25
C ILE A 257 -3.71 5.30 -1.09
N HIS A 258 -4.52 4.42 -1.69
CA HIS A 258 -4.32 2.97 -1.67
C HIS A 258 -3.27 2.49 -2.68
N GLN A 259 -2.69 3.38 -3.49
CA GLN A 259 -1.60 3.07 -4.42
C GLN A 259 -0.22 3.33 -3.82
N LEU A 260 -0.15 3.88 -2.60
CA LEU A 260 1.12 4.13 -1.92
C LEU A 260 1.82 2.80 -1.57
N PRO A 261 2.99 2.51 -2.15
CA PRO A 261 3.58 1.17 -2.12
C PRO A 261 4.11 0.74 -0.74
N LYS A 262 4.32 1.68 0.18
CA LYS A 262 4.86 1.43 1.52
C LYS A 262 3.98 1.95 2.65
N LEU A 263 2.76 2.40 2.37
CA LEU A 263 1.88 2.96 3.40
C LEU A 263 1.37 1.83 4.32
N GLU A 264 1.84 1.85 5.56
CA GLU A 264 1.49 0.88 6.61
C GLU A 264 0.47 1.46 7.61
N GLU A 265 0.50 2.78 7.84
CA GLU A 265 -0.38 3.45 8.81
C GLU A 265 -1.09 4.66 8.20
N LEU A 266 -2.42 4.65 8.27
CA LEU A 266 -3.27 5.78 7.91
C LEU A 266 -4.13 6.18 9.09
N ASP A 267 -3.85 7.36 9.64
CA ASP A 267 -4.56 7.89 10.79
C ASP A 267 -5.30 9.18 10.43
N LEU A 268 -6.62 9.11 10.47
CA LEU A 268 -7.52 10.22 10.15
C LEU A 268 -8.32 10.67 11.38
N GLN A 269 -7.84 10.39 12.60
CA GLN A 269 -8.63 10.58 13.81
C GLN A 269 -9.17 12.01 13.94
N GLY A 270 -10.47 12.15 14.19
CA GLY A 270 -11.11 13.44 14.40
C GLY A 270 -11.24 14.28 13.13
N CYS A 271 -11.10 13.68 11.93
CA CYS A 271 -11.45 14.32 10.67
C CYS A 271 -12.98 14.39 10.54
N THR A 272 -13.60 15.29 11.30
CA THR A 272 -15.06 15.40 11.41
C THR A 272 -15.74 15.88 10.12
N ALA A 273 -15.01 16.42 9.14
CA ALA A 273 -15.58 16.77 7.84
C ALA A 273 -15.64 15.58 6.85
N LEU A 274 -14.95 14.48 7.14
CA LEU A 274 -14.87 13.32 6.25
C LEU A 274 -16.19 12.56 6.25
N ARG A 275 -16.85 12.50 5.08
CA ARG A 275 -18.17 11.85 4.94
C ARG A 275 -18.10 10.43 4.42
N ASN A 276 -17.13 10.11 3.57
CA ASN A 276 -16.96 8.78 3.00
C ASN A 276 -15.48 8.43 2.99
N TYR A 277 -15.17 7.18 3.28
CA TYR A 277 -13.84 6.63 3.03
C TYR A 277 -13.76 6.12 1.58
N PRO A 278 -12.65 6.39 0.84
CA PRO A 278 -12.54 6.00 -0.56
C PRO A 278 -12.54 4.48 -0.77
N PRO A 279 -13.11 3.99 -1.88
CA PRO A 279 -12.93 2.60 -2.34
C PRO A 279 -11.46 2.20 -2.50
N ILE A 280 -11.18 0.91 -2.29
CA ILE A 280 -9.82 0.36 -2.37
C ILE A 280 -9.44 0.04 -3.82
N PHE A 281 -10.36 -0.52 -4.60
CA PHE A 281 -10.14 -1.00 -5.97
C PHE A 281 -8.87 -1.87 -6.09
N GLY A 282 -8.01 -1.60 -7.07
CA GLY A 282 -6.74 -2.28 -7.28
C GLY A 282 -5.59 -1.75 -6.40
N GLY A 283 -5.89 -1.06 -5.30
CA GLY A 283 -4.88 -0.54 -4.38
C GLY A 283 -4.04 -1.66 -3.76
N THR A 284 -2.73 -1.43 -3.70
CA THR A 284 -1.72 -2.40 -3.24
C THR A 284 -0.99 -1.95 -1.98
N ALA A 285 -1.44 -0.85 -1.35
CA ALA A 285 -0.84 -0.35 -0.12
C ALA A 285 -0.82 -1.43 0.97
N PRO A 286 0.34 -1.72 1.60
CA PRO A 286 0.48 -2.72 2.67
C PRO A 286 -0.05 -2.19 4.01
N LEU A 287 -1.30 -1.71 4.02
CA LEU A 287 -1.89 -0.99 5.14
C LEU A 287 -2.18 -1.95 6.30
N LYS A 288 -1.56 -1.68 7.44
CA LYS A 288 -1.71 -2.43 8.70
C LYS A 288 -2.65 -1.75 9.67
N ARG A 289 -2.64 -0.42 9.73
CA ARG A 289 -3.52 0.34 10.65
C ARG A 289 -4.32 1.39 9.92
N LEU A 290 -5.63 1.35 10.11
CA LEU A 290 -6.57 2.35 9.65
C LEU A 290 -7.34 2.92 10.84
N ASN A 291 -6.98 4.15 11.25
CA ASN A 291 -7.64 4.85 12.33
C ASN A 291 -8.59 5.91 11.77
N LEU A 292 -9.89 5.69 11.92
CA LEU A 292 -10.97 6.62 11.58
C LEU A 292 -11.70 7.09 12.84
N LYS A 293 -11.09 6.92 14.03
CA LYS A 293 -11.70 7.27 15.30
C LYS A 293 -12.15 8.73 15.32
N ASP A 294 -13.30 9.00 15.93
CA ASP A 294 -13.88 10.34 16.08
C ASP A 294 -14.17 11.05 14.73
N CYS A 295 -14.19 10.33 13.60
CA CYS A 295 -14.71 10.85 12.31
C CYS A 295 -16.25 10.90 12.35
N SER A 296 -16.77 11.84 13.13
CA SER A 296 -18.18 11.86 13.53
C SER A 296 -19.18 11.98 12.38
N ASN A 297 -18.82 12.58 11.23
CA ASN A 297 -19.69 12.66 10.05
C ASN A 297 -19.43 11.57 8.99
N LEU A 298 -18.58 10.58 9.27
CA LEU A 298 -18.36 9.45 8.38
C LEU A 298 -19.67 8.66 8.24
N ARG A 299 -20.18 8.54 7.00
CA ARG A 299 -21.46 7.90 6.68
C ARG A 299 -21.29 6.50 6.12
N THR A 300 -20.23 6.27 5.35
CA THR A 300 -20.01 5.00 4.65
C THR A 300 -18.54 4.60 4.66
N LEU A 301 -18.33 3.28 4.77
CA LEU A 301 -17.11 2.59 4.37
C LEU A 301 -17.33 1.94 3.00
N PRO A 302 -16.28 1.74 2.20
CA PRO A 302 -16.42 1.11 0.90
C PRO A 302 -16.74 -0.38 1.02
N LEU A 303 -17.48 -0.93 0.05
CA LEU A 303 -17.87 -2.34 0.03
C LEU A 303 -16.66 -3.29 -0.12
N ASP A 304 -15.57 -2.78 -0.71
CA ASP A 304 -14.33 -3.52 -0.96
C ASP A 304 -13.27 -3.33 0.15
N ILE A 305 -13.66 -2.91 1.36
CA ILE A 305 -12.74 -2.74 2.50
C ILE A 305 -11.94 -4.01 2.83
N HIS A 306 -12.51 -5.19 2.54
CA HIS A 306 -11.86 -6.49 2.70
C HIS A 306 -10.59 -6.67 1.85
N ARG A 307 -10.35 -5.80 0.86
CA ARG A 307 -9.11 -5.79 0.06
C ARG A 307 -7.89 -5.31 0.84
N LEU A 308 -8.07 -4.72 2.03
CA LEU A 308 -6.99 -4.44 2.97
C LEU A 308 -6.53 -5.73 3.66
N THR A 309 -5.87 -6.61 2.91
CA THR A 309 -5.52 -7.98 3.33
C THR A 309 -4.42 -8.07 4.37
N GLN A 310 -3.72 -6.96 4.66
CA GLN A 310 -2.69 -6.86 5.69
C GLN A 310 -3.14 -6.07 6.92
N LEU A 311 -4.44 -5.72 7.00
CA LEU A 311 -4.95 -4.88 8.08
C LEU A 311 -4.91 -5.64 9.42
N GLU A 312 -4.26 -5.04 10.40
CA GLU A 312 -4.12 -5.51 11.78
C GLU A 312 -5.07 -4.74 12.72
N GLU A 313 -5.38 -3.48 12.40
CA GLU A 313 -6.26 -2.64 13.22
C GLU A 313 -7.15 -1.72 12.37
N LEU A 314 -8.44 -1.72 12.67
CA LEU A 314 -9.45 -0.80 12.14
C LEU A 314 -10.20 -0.13 13.31
N ASP A 315 -9.96 1.16 13.54
CA ASP A 315 -10.64 1.92 14.58
C ASP A 315 -11.72 2.85 14.00
N LEU A 316 -12.98 2.58 14.33
CA LEU A 316 -14.17 3.35 13.94
C LEU A 316 -14.87 3.97 15.15
N ARG A 317 -14.29 3.91 16.36
CA ARG A 317 -14.93 4.46 17.57
C ARG A 317 -15.25 5.94 17.37
N GLY A 318 -16.38 6.42 17.86
CA GLY A 318 -16.79 7.82 17.68
C GLY A 318 -17.31 8.18 16.28
N CYS A 319 -17.35 7.24 15.32
CA CYS A 319 -18.06 7.39 14.04
C CYS A 319 -19.58 7.30 14.21
N VAL A 320 -20.17 8.26 14.92
CA VAL A 320 -21.58 8.22 15.34
C VAL A 320 -22.59 8.25 14.18
N ASN A 321 -22.22 8.81 13.03
CA ASN A 321 -23.08 8.87 11.83
C ASN A 321 -22.83 7.72 10.84
N LEU A 322 -21.94 6.77 11.14
CA LEU A 322 -21.72 5.60 10.31
C LEU A 322 -22.92 4.68 10.49
N SER A 323 -23.78 4.59 9.47
CA SER A 323 -25.09 3.94 9.60
C SER A 323 -25.00 2.42 9.48
N ARG A 324 -24.01 1.90 8.77
CA ARG A 324 -23.81 0.47 8.54
C ARG A 324 -22.36 0.13 8.21
N LEU A 325 -21.98 -1.09 8.57
CA LEU A 325 -20.77 -1.76 8.15
C LEU A 325 -21.04 -2.56 6.86
N PRO A 326 -20.11 -2.57 5.89
CA PRO A 326 -20.21 -3.46 4.72
C PRO A 326 -20.13 -4.92 5.18
N SER A 327 -20.94 -5.81 4.60
CA SER A 327 -20.98 -7.23 5.00
C SER A 327 -19.63 -7.93 4.88
N LEU A 328 -18.86 -7.57 3.84
CA LEU A 328 -17.52 -8.12 3.61
C LEU A 328 -16.48 -7.63 4.63
N ILE A 329 -16.81 -6.75 5.57
CA ILE A 329 -15.91 -6.39 6.68
C ILE A 329 -15.48 -7.62 7.49
N ALA A 330 -16.33 -8.64 7.56
CA ALA A 330 -16.03 -9.91 8.22
C ALA A 330 -14.94 -10.74 7.51
N ARG A 331 -14.56 -10.36 6.28
CA ARG A 331 -13.46 -10.97 5.52
C ARG A 331 -12.12 -10.25 5.67
N LEU A 332 -12.04 -9.22 6.52
CA LEU A 332 -10.75 -8.71 6.98
C LEU A 332 -9.96 -9.83 7.69
N PRO A 333 -8.63 -9.70 7.81
CA PRO A 333 -7.81 -10.73 8.46
C PRO A 333 -8.35 -11.14 9.83
N ALA A 334 -8.31 -12.43 10.16
CA ALA A 334 -8.91 -12.95 11.40
C ALA A 334 -8.31 -12.33 12.67
N ASN A 335 -7.04 -11.93 12.62
CA ASN A 335 -6.31 -11.23 13.68
C ASN A 335 -6.52 -9.71 13.68
N CYS A 336 -7.30 -9.17 12.74
CA CYS A 336 -7.59 -7.74 12.67
C CYS A 336 -8.50 -7.31 13.82
N ILE A 337 -8.03 -6.35 14.61
CA ILE A 337 -8.78 -5.73 15.69
C ILE A 337 -9.70 -4.67 15.07
N ILE A 338 -11.01 -4.92 15.09
CA ILE A 338 -12.02 -4.00 14.58
C ILE A 338 -12.75 -3.37 15.77
N LEU A 339 -12.54 -2.08 15.99
CA LEU A 339 -13.19 -1.30 17.05
C LEU A 339 -14.32 -0.47 16.44
N VAL A 340 -15.55 -0.67 16.89
CA VAL A 340 -16.74 -0.02 16.32
C VAL A 340 -17.48 0.82 17.36
N PRO A 341 -18.28 1.82 16.94
CA PRO A 341 -19.16 2.52 17.86
C PRO A 341 -20.26 1.56 18.37
N PRO A 342 -20.83 1.80 19.56
CA PRO A 342 -21.74 0.85 20.21
C PRO A 342 -22.93 0.42 19.35
N HIS A 343 -23.48 1.31 18.52
CA HIS A 343 -24.64 1.01 17.66
C HIS A 343 -24.32 0.09 16.47
N LEU A 344 -23.04 -0.13 16.15
CA LEU A 344 -22.60 -1.04 15.08
C LEU A 344 -22.05 -2.36 15.60
N GLN A 345 -21.91 -2.53 16.92
CA GLN A 345 -21.36 -3.75 17.50
C GLN A 345 -22.18 -4.99 17.13
N ALA A 346 -23.51 -4.93 17.32
CA ALA A 346 -24.40 -6.02 16.98
C ALA A 346 -24.35 -6.39 15.48
N GLN A 347 -24.17 -5.39 14.60
CA GLN A 347 -24.04 -5.64 13.16
C GLN A 347 -22.70 -6.29 12.80
N LEU A 348 -21.60 -5.89 13.44
CA LEU A 348 -20.31 -6.54 13.26
C LEU A 348 -20.38 -8.01 13.69
N ASP A 349 -21.00 -8.28 14.84
CA ASP A 349 -21.15 -9.63 15.38
C ASP A 349 -22.02 -10.48 14.45
N GLN A 350 -23.12 -9.93 13.91
CA GLN A 350 -23.95 -10.59 12.90
C GLN A 350 -23.16 -10.94 11.63
N HIS A 351 -22.41 -9.99 11.07
CA HIS A 351 -21.62 -10.24 9.86
C HIS A 351 -20.56 -11.32 10.09
N ARG A 352 -19.92 -11.34 11.27
CA ARG A 352 -18.97 -12.39 11.66
C ARG A 352 -19.64 -13.75 11.80
N GLN A 353 -20.82 -13.82 12.39
CA GLN A 353 -21.58 -15.05 12.51
C GLN A 353 -21.98 -15.60 11.13
N VAL A 354 -22.49 -14.74 10.25
CA VAL A 354 -22.83 -15.13 8.87
C VAL A 354 -21.59 -15.62 8.12
N ALA A 355 -20.45 -14.94 8.26
CA ALA A 355 -19.21 -15.37 7.64
C ALA A 355 -18.72 -16.72 8.17
N LEU A 356 -18.89 -16.99 9.47
CA LEU A 356 -18.55 -18.27 10.09
C LEU A 356 -19.42 -19.41 9.55
N GLU A 357 -20.73 -19.22 9.47
CA GLU A 357 -21.66 -20.22 8.92
C GLU A 357 -21.39 -20.49 7.44
N LEU A 358 -21.19 -19.43 6.64
CA LEU A 358 -20.81 -19.59 5.22
C LEU A 358 -19.49 -20.36 5.06
N ASN A 359 -18.51 -20.08 5.92
CA ASN A 359 -17.25 -20.82 5.91
C ASN A 359 -17.46 -22.29 6.30
N LYS A 360 -18.29 -22.58 7.29
CA LYS A 360 -18.63 -23.95 7.70
C LYS A 360 -19.28 -24.72 6.55
N VAL A 361 -20.29 -24.14 5.89
CA VAL A 361 -20.96 -24.74 4.72
C VAL A 361 -19.97 -24.94 3.57
N ALA A 362 -19.05 -24.01 3.33
CA ALA A 362 -18.03 -24.15 2.30
C ALA A 362 -17.06 -25.31 2.61
N LEU A 363 -16.63 -25.46 3.87
CA LEU A 363 -15.77 -26.55 4.32
C LEU A 363 -16.48 -27.91 4.21
N GLU A 364 -17.73 -28.01 4.64
CA GLU A 364 -18.57 -29.21 4.48
C GLU A 364 -18.70 -29.59 3.01
N ARG A 365 -19.01 -28.63 2.13
CA ARG A 365 -19.11 -28.90 0.69
C ARG A 365 -17.79 -29.40 0.08
N ILE A 366 -16.65 -28.85 0.48
CA ILE A 366 -15.33 -29.31 0.02
C ILE A 366 -15.10 -30.75 0.49
N GLU A 367 -15.44 -31.06 1.74
CA GLU A 367 -15.32 -32.40 2.31
C GLU A 367 -16.23 -33.41 1.59
N ASP A 368 -17.51 -33.10 1.43
CA ASP A 368 -18.51 -33.95 0.78
C ASP A 368 -18.12 -34.23 -0.67
N THR A 369 -17.63 -33.22 -1.39
CA THR A 369 -17.15 -33.38 -2.77
C THR A 369 -15.93 -34.29 -2.81
N ALA A 370 -14.95 -34.10 -1.91
CA ALA A 370 -13.77 -34.97 -1.85
C ALA A 370 -14.14 -36.41 -1.50
N GLN A 371 -15.08 -36.61 -0.58
CA GLN A 371 -15.59 -37.92 -0.19
C GLN A 371 -16.31 -38.61 -1.36
N ALA A 372 -17.15 -37.88 -2.10
CA ALA A 372 -17.82 -38.40 -3.27
C ALA A 372 -16.83 -38.77 -4.38
N MET A 373 -15.82 -37.93 -4.64
CA MET A 373 -14.74 -38.26 -5.59
C MET A 373 -13.97 -39.53 -5.16
N LEU A 374 -13.70 -39.70 -3.86
CA LEU A 374 -13.06 -40.92 -3.34
C LEU A 374 -13.94 -42.15 -3.53
N SER A 375 -15.25 -42.05 -3.28
CA SER A 375 -16.20 -43.15 -3.53
C SER A 375 -16.27 -43.50 -5.02
N THR A 376 -16.28 -42.53 -5.92
CA THR A 376 -16.18 -42.75 -7.37
C THR A 376 -14.89 -43.51 -7.75
N VAL A 377 -13.77 -43.21 -7.10
CA VAL A 377 -12.49 -43.90 -7.35
C VAL A 377 -12.48 -45.32 -6.76
N ILE A 378 -12.98 -45.50 -5.54
CA ILE A 378 -12.85 -46.75 -4.80
C ILE A 378 -13.96 -47.74 -5.15
N ASP A 379 -15.21 -47.28 -5.12
CA ASP A 379 -16.40 -48.12 -5.22
C ASP A 379 -16.84 -48.32 -6.67
N GLU A 380 -16.75 -47.26 -7.49
CA GLU A 380 -17.14 -47.32 -8.91
C GLU A 380 -15.97 -47.59 -9.86
N GLU A 381 -14.74 -47.54 -9.37
CA GLU A 381 -13.51 -47.73 -10.15
C GLU A 381 -13.38 -46.73 -11.32
N ARG A 382 -13.89 -45.51 -11.14
CA ARG A 382 -13.96 -44.45 -12.16
C ARG A 382 -13.03 -43.29 -11.85
N ASN A 383 -12.63 -42.56 -12.89
CA ASN A 383 -11.79 -41.37 -12.77
C ASN A 383 -12.65 -40.08 -12.68
N PRO A 384 -12.68 -39.38 -11.53
CA PRO A 384 -13.51 -38.18 -11.36
C PRO A 384 -12.93 -36.92 -12.02
N PHE A 385 -11.75 -36.98 -12.65
CA PHE A 385 -11.10 -35.84 -13.32
C PHE A 385 -11.24 -35.87 -14.84
N LEU A 386 -12.08 -36.77 -15.37
CA LEU A 386 -12.31 -36.95 -16.79
C LEU A 386 -13.81 -37.03 -17.09
N GLU A 387 -14.23 -36.37 -18.16
CA GLU A 387 -15.63 -36.32 -18.56
C GLU A 387 -16.19 -37.73 -18.85
N GLY A 388 -17.44 -37.97 -18.46
CA GLY A 388 -18.08 -39.28 -18.56
C GLY A 388 -17.56 -40.34 -17.59
N ALA A 389 -16.62 -39.96 -16.69
CA ALA A 389 -16.06 -40.78 -15.61
C ALA A 389 -15.80 -42.26 -16.02
N PRO A 390 -14.94 -42.53 -17.02
CA PRO A 390 -14.66 -43.90 -17.45
C PRO A 390 -13.91 -44.67 -16.37
N SER A 391 -13.97 -46.01 -16.44
CA SER A 391 -13.20 -46.86 -15.53
C SER A 391 -11.70 -46.68 -15.73
N TYR A 392 -10.94 -46.52 -14.64
CA TYR A 392 -9.49 -46.49 -14.70
C TYR A 392 -8.87 -47.89 -14.69
N LEU A 393 -9.63 -48.96 -14.44
CA LEU A 393 -9.06 -50.31 -14.47
C LEU A 393 -8.69 -50.71 -15.91
N PRO A 394 -7.47 -51.19 -16.18
CA PRO A 394 -7.02 -51.56 -17.52
C PRO A 394 -7.99 -52.49 -18.27
N GLU A 395 -8.61 -53.44 -17.56
CA GLU A 395 -9.51 -54.45 -18.12
C GLU A 395 -10.91 -53.91 -18.49
N LYS A 396 -11.35 -52.83 -17.85
CA LYS A 396 -12.70 -52.23 -18.01
C LYS A 396 -12.67 -50.92 -18.78
N ARG A 397 -11.47 -50.45 -19.14
CA ARG A 397 -11.21 -49.14 -19.73
C ARG A 397 -11.54 -49.14 -21.23
N PRO A 398 -12.34 -48.18 -21.73
CA PRO A 398 -12.61 -48.06 -23.17
C PRO A 398 -11.33 -47.79 -23.98
N PRO A 399 -11.19 -48.33 -25.20
CA PRO A 399 -10.03 -48.06 -26.05
C PRO A 399 -9.85 -46.56 -26.32
N GLY A 400 -8.60 -46.09 -26.28
CA GLY A 400 -8.27 -44.69 -26.57
C GLY A 400 -8.52 -43.71 -25.42
N THR A 401 -8.88 -44.19 -24.22
CA THR A 401 -8.96 -43.32 -23.03
C THR A 401 -7.59 -43.12 -22.38
N PRO A 402 -7.37 -41.97 -21.71
CA PRO A 402 -6.14 -41.67 -20.98
C PRO A 402 -5.75 -42.76 -19.98
N THR A 403 -4.45 -42.98 -19.86
CA THR A 403 -3.82 -44.02 -19.03
C THR A 403 -2.87 -43.44 -17.99
N THR A 404 -2.43 -42.20 -18.18
CA THR A 404 -1.48 -41.50 -17.31
C THR A 404 -1.98 -40.11 -16.91
N PHE A 405 -1.35 -39.51 -15.90
CA PHE A 405 -1.69 -38.17 -15.42
C PHE A 405 -1.54 -37.09 -16.49
N GLY A 406 -0.47 -37.14 -17.29
CA GLY A 406 -0.15 -36.13 -18.31
C GLY A 406 -1.14 -36.07 -19.47
N GLU A 407 -1.91 -37.14 -19.68
CA GLU A 407 -2.95 -37.19 -20.71
C GLU A 407 -4.28 -36.54 -20.25
N ILE A 408 -4.38 -36.16 -18.97
CA ILE A 408 -5.57 -35.53 -18.38
C ILE A 408 -5.25 -34.08 -18.01
N PRO A 409 -5.82 -33.08 -18.70
CA PRO A 409 -5.47 -31.68 -18.50
C PRO A 409 -5.60 -31.18 -17.06
N VAL A 410 -6.63 -31.63 -16.33
CA VAL A 410 -6.85 -31.25 -14.92
C VAL A 410 -5.73 -31.77 -14.02
N LEU A 411 -5.28 -33.01 -14.21
CA LEU A 411 -4.20 -33.62 -13.42
C LEU A 411 -2.84 -33.03 -13.77
N GLN A 412 -2.58 -32.74 -15.06
CA GLN A 412 -1.37 -32.05 -15.49
C GLN A 412 -1.26 -30.67 -14.83
N LYS A 413 -2.37 -29.92 -14.82
CA LYS A 413 -2.42 -28.62 -14.15
C LYS A 413 -2.19 -28.73 -12.63
N MET A 414 -2.76 -29.73 -11.97
CA MET A 414 -2.49 -29.97 -10.55
C MET A 414 -1.01 -30.35 -10.29
N LEU A 415 -0.36 -31.09 -11.20
CA LEU A 415 1.08 -31.35 -11.11
C LEU A 415 1.88 -30.05 -11.20
N GLU A 416 1.55 -29.16 -12.14
CA GLU A 416 2.18 -27.84 -12.28
C GLU A 416 1.97 -26.97 -11.03
N GLU A 417 0.73 -26.81 -10.59
CA GLU A 417 0.36 -26.04 -9.39
C GLU A 417 1.06 -26.60 -8.14
N SER A 418 1.20 -27.92 -8.02
CA SER A 418 1.87 -28.55 -6.88
C SER A 418 3.38 -28.29 -6.78
N ARG A 419 3.97 -27.72 -7.84
CA ARG A 419 5.39 -27.30 -7.91
C ARG A 419 5.54 -25.78 -7.83
N ASP A 420 4.43 -25.04 -7.77
CA ASP A 420 4.42 -23.60 -7.68
C ASP A 420 4.86 -23.12 -6.27
N PRO A 421 5.86 -22.23 -6.16
CA PRO A 421 6.36 -21.79 -4.86
C PRO A 421 5.30 -21.12 -3.97
N HIS A 422 4.32 -20.41 -4.56
CA HIS A 422 3.24 -19.79 -3.79
C HIS A 422 2.27 -20.84 -3.27
N PHE A 423 1.92 -21.83 -4.10
CA PHE A 423 1.11 -22.96 -3.66
C PHE A 423 1.77 -23.71 -2.48
N LEU A 424 3.06 -24.04 -2.60
CA LEU A 424 3.81 -24.72 -1.54
C LEU A 424 3.89 -23.89 -0.25
N GLN A 425 4.07 -22.56 -0.38
CA GLN A 425 3.99 -21.67 0.77
C GLN A 425 2.61 -21.73 1.44
N ARG A 426 1.52 -21.70 0.67
CA ARG A 426 0.15 -21.82 1.20
C ARG A 426 -0.12 -23.14 1.89
N VAL A 427 0.33 -24.26 1.31
CA VAL A 427 0.24 -25.58 1.95
C VAL A 427 0.95 -25.53 3.31
N SER A 428 2.13 -24.92 3.37
CA SER A 428 2.87 -24.78 4.63
C SER A 428 2.18 -23.85 5.63
N ASP A 429 1.60 -22.74 5.19
CA ASP A 429 0.85 -21.81 6.03
C ASP A 429 -0.36 -22.50 6.67
N VAL A 430 -1.08 -23.33 5.89
CA VAL A 430 -2.25 -24.10 6.36
C VAL A 430 -1.83 -25.21 7.33
N ALA A 431 -0.71 -25.90 7.08
CA ALA A 431 -0.20 -26.93 7.98
C ALA A 431 0.36 -26.37 9.30
N GLY A 432 0.80 -25.11 9.30
CA GLY A 432 1.39 -24.46 10.47
C GLY A 432 2.79 -24.98 10.83
N PRO A 433 3.38 -24.48 11.93
CA PRO A 433 4.71 -24.89 12.38
C PRO A 433 4.73 -26.36 12.80
N SER A 434 5.90 -26.99 12.68
CA SER A 434 6.08 -28.38 13.11
C SER A 434 5.70 -28.54 14.60
N PRO A 435 4.87 -29.55 14.96
CA PRO A 435 4.44 -29.76 16.33
C PRO A 435 5.63 -29.90 17.29
N ARG A 436 5.57 -29.23 18.44
CA ARG A 436 6.58 -29.34 19.50
C ARG A 436 6.15 -30.37 20.54
N VAL A 437 7.09 -30.85 21.36
CA VAL A 437 6.76 -31.69 22.52
C VAL A 437 6.26 -30.76 23.64
N GLU A 438 4.97 -30.84 23.96
CA GLU A 438 4.33 -29.99 24.97
C GLU A 438 4.41 -30.59 26.38
N GLU A 439 4.35 -31.93 26.50
CA GLU A 439 4.41 -32.65 27.77
C GLU A 439 5.42 -33.80 27.72
N PRO A 440 6.48 -33.79 28.56
CA PRO A 440 7.39 -34.91 28.68
C PRO A 440 6.73 -36.04 29.49
N GLY A 441 6.19 -37.04 28.80
CA GLY A 441 5.58 -38.26 29.34
C GLY A 441 5.15 -39.21 28.21
N GLU A 442 4.88 -40.48 28.50
CA GLU A 442 4.55 -41.49 27.48
C GLU A 442 3.31 -41.11 26.65
N GLU A 443 2.27 -40.60 27.29
CA GLU A 443 1.05 -40.10 26.63
C GLU A 443 1.27 -38.78 25.87
N GLY A 444 2.15 -37.92 26.37
CA GLY A 444 2.56 -36.68 25.68
C GLY A 444 3.37 -36.97 24.41
N LEU A 445 4.27 -37.97 24.46
CA LEU A 445 5.01 -38.46 23.32
C LEU A 445 4.08 -39.12 22.29
N ARG A 446 3.11 -39.93 22.71
CA ARG A 446 2.13 -40.54 21.82
C ARG A 446 1.31 -39.48 21.07
N ARG A 447 0.78 -38.47 21.77
CA ARG A 447 0.11 -37.32 21.15
C ARG A 447 1.03 -36.56 20.20
N HIS A 448 2.28 -36.33 20.59
CA HIS A 448 3.26 -35.67 19.73
C HIS A 448 3.50 -36.43 18.42
N TYR A 449 3.71 -37.76 18.46
CA TYR A 449 3.90 -38.55 17.25
C TYR A 449 2.68 -38.51 16.33
N THR A 450 1.46 -38.58 16.87
CA THR A 450 0.22 -38.42 16.10
C THR A 450 0.16 -37.05 15.42
N ASN A 451 0.46 -35.98 16.17
CA ASN A 451 0.46 -34.62 15.64
C ASN A 451 1.49 -34.44 14.53
N VAL A 452 2.71 -34.97 14.70
CA VAL A 452 3.77 -34.93 13.67
C VAL A 452 3.34 -35.71 12.42
N SER A 453 2.68 -36.86 12.57
CA SER A 453 2.17 -37.64 11.46
C SER A 453 1.10 -36.87 10.67
N ASN A 454 0.14 -36.28 11.36
CA ASN A 454 -0.92 -35.47 10.73
C ASN A 454 -0.33 -34.24 10.02
N TRP A 455 0.62 -33.55 10.66
CA TRP A 455 1.33 -32.42 10.07
C TRP A 455 2.07 -32.82 8.78
N LYS A 456 2.79 -33.96 8.79
CA LYS A 456 3.45 -34.49 7.58
C LYS A 456 2.47 -34.85 6.48
N ALA A 457 1.33 -35.44 6.83
CA ALA A 457 0.27 -35.79 5.89
C ALA A 457 -0.28 -34.54 5.21
N GLN A 458 -0.54 -33.47 5.96
CA GLN A 458 -1.02 -32.18 5.45
C GLN A 458 0.04 -31.50 4.57
N GLN A 459 1.30 -31.45 5.01
CA GLN A 459 2.42 -30.91 4.23
C GLN A 459 2.61 -31.65 2.90
N SER A 460 2.31 -32.95 2.88
CA SER A 460 2.45 -33.79 1.68
C SER A 460 1.12 -33.95 0.94
N ALA A 461 0.07 -33.18 1.26
CA ALA A 461 -1.27 -33.32 0.69
C ALA A 461 -1.38 -32.73 -0.74
N HIS A 462 -0.31 -32.82 -1.53
CA HIS A 462 -0.21 -32.35 -2.90
C HIS A 462 0.57 -33.36 -3.77
N LEU A 463 0.65 -33.11 -5.07
CA LEU A 463 1.35 -34.00 -6.02
C LEU A 463 2.85 -33.72 -6.16
N GLY A 464 3.34 -32.61 -5.62
CA GLY A 464 4.73 -32.15 -5.76
C GLY A 464 5.71 -32.80 -4.77
N VAL A 465 5.35 -33.94 -4.20
CA VAL A 465 6.18 -34.67 -3.22
C VAL A 465 7.38 -35.31 -3.94
N VAL A 466 8.55 -35.22 -3.33
CA VAL A 466 9.79 -35.84 -3.81
C VAL A 466 10.24 -37.01 -2.93
N ASP A 467 10.89 -37.99 -3.54
CA ASP A 467 11.48 -39.13 -2.83
C ASP A 467 12.87 -38.79 -2.23
N HIS A 468 13.52 -39.81 -1.64
CA HIS A 468 14.85 -39.68 -1.03
C HIS A 468 15.98 -39.37 -2.02
N LEU A 469 15.73 -39.53 -3.33
CA LEU A 469 16.66 -39.20 -4.41
C LEU A 469 16.37 -37.81 -5.02
N GLY A 470 15.36 -37.10 -4.49
CA GLY A 470 14.92 -35.80 -4.99
C GLY A 470 14.09 -35.89 -6.27
N GLN A 471 13.58 -37.07 -6.62
CA GLN A 471 12.72 -37.27 -7.79
C GLN A 471 11.25 -37.09 -7.39
N PHE A 472 10.44 -36.49 -8.27
CA PHE A 472 9.01 -36.35 -8.03
C PHE A 472 8.33 -37.72 -8.00
N VAL A 473 7.62 -37.99 -6.90
CA VAL A 473 6.83 -39.22 -6.72
C VAL A 473 5.69 -39.30 -7.73
N TYR A 474 5.07 -38.16 -8.04
CA TYR A 474 4.03 -38.04 -9.06
C TYR A 474 4.51 -37.17 -10.22
N HIS A 475 4.29 -37.64 -11.44
CA HIS A 475 4.74 -37.02 -12.67
C HIS A 475 3.76 -37.33 -13.82
N GLU A 476 3.99 -36.77 -15.01
CA GLU A 476 3.08 -36.93 -16.15
C GLU A 476 2.87 -38.40 -16.53
N GLY A 477 3.93 -39.22 -16.50
CA GLY A 477 3.83 -40.66 -16.74
C GLY A 477 3.26 -41.50 -15.57
N SER A 478 2.77 -40.91 -14.48
CA SER A 478 2.19 -41.69 -13.37
C SER A 478 0.92 -42.39 -13.85
N PRO A 479 0.75 -43.70 -13.57
CA PRO A 479 -0.41 -44.46 -14.03
C PRO A 479 -1.68 -44.00 -13.32
N LEU A 480 -2.83 -44.19 -13.97
CA LEU A 480 -4.14 -44.00 -13.35
C LEU A 480 -4.56 -45.28 -12.62
N ASP A 481 -4.43 -45.26 -11.29
CA ASP A 481 -4.86 -46.32 -10.38
C ASP A 481 -5.49 -45.72 -9.12
N ILE A 482 -5.97 -46.59 -8.22
CA ILE A 482 -6.64 -46.18 -6.98
C ILE A 482 -5.77 -45.28 -6.10
N ALA A 483 -4.46 -45.54 -6.02
CA ALA A 483 -3.56 -44.82 -5.12
C ALA A 483 -3.20 -43.45 -5.69
N THR A 484 -2.91 -43.37 -6.98
CA THR A 484 -2.60 -42.10 -7.64
C THR A 484 -3.83 -41.20 -7.72
N LEU A 485 -5.00 -41.74 -8.06
CA LEU A 485 -6.25 -40.97 -8.09
C LEU A 485 -6.69 -40.51 -6.70
N ALA A 486 -6.59 -41.34 -5.66
CA ALA A 486 -6.88 -40.91 -4.30
C ALA A 486 -5.96 -39.74 -3.87
N LYS A 487 -4.69 -39.76 -4.28
CA LYS A 487 -3.77 -38.64 -4.04
C LYS A 487 -4.18 -37.38 -4.80
N ALA A 488 -4.64 -37.52 -6.04
CA ALA A 488 -5.16 -36.41 -6.82
C ALA A 488 -6.40 -35.78 -6.14
N VAL A 489 -7.32 -36.58 -5.60
CA VAL A 489 -8.46 -36.05 -4.81
C VAL A 489 -7.98 -35.29 -3.59
N GLN A 490 -6.97 -35.80 -2.86
CA GLN A 490 -6.40 -35.09 -1.72
C GLN A 490 -5.72 -33.76 -2.11
N MET A 491 -5.04 -33.71 -3.26
CA MET A 491 -4.47 -32.48 -3.81
C MET A 491 -5.58 -31.47 -4.17
N TRP A 492 -6.66 -31.93 -4.82
CA TRP A 492 -7.81 -31.09 -5.14
C TRP A 492 -8.44 -30.50 -3.86
N LYS A 493 -8.66 -31.32 -2.84
CA LYS A 493 -9.20 -30.89 -1.55
C LYS A 493 -8.32 -29.82 -0.90
N THR A 494 -7.01 -30.05 -0.83
CA THR A 494 -6.04 -29.11 -0.26
C THR A 494 -6.06 -27.78 -0.98
N ARG A 495 -6.12 -27.82 -2.31
CA ARG A 495 -6.23 -26.65 -3.17
C ARG A 495 -7.51 -25.83 -2.89
N GLU A 496 -8.66 -26.48 -2.80
CA GLU A 496 -9.93 -25.77 -2.52
C GLU A 496 -9.98 -25.20 -1.11
N LEU A 497 -9.38 -25.89 -0.11
CA LEU A 497 -9.20 -25.34 1.24
C LEU A 497 -8.32 -24.08 1.25
N ILE A 498 -7.22 -24.08 0.49
CA ILE A 498 -6.35 -22.90 0.33
C ILE A 498 -7.13 -21.73 -0.27
N VAL A 499 -7.89 -21.97 -1.34
CA VAL A 499 -8.65 -20.91 -2.02
C VAL A 499 -9.83 -20.44 -1.15
N ASN A 500 -10.46 -21.31 -0.37
CA ASN A 500 -11.49 -20.90 0.59
C ASN A 500 -10.91 -19.97 1.67
N ALA A 501 -9.73 -20.31 2.22
CA ALA A 501 -9.03 -19.46 3.19
C ALA A 501 -8.48 -18.16 2.57
N HIS A 502 -8.09 -18.20 1.30
CA HIS A 502 -7.50 -17.07 0.56
C HIS A 502 -8.17 -16.87 -0.80
N PRO A 503 -9.38 -16.28 -0.85
CA PRO A 503 -10.16 -16.22 -2.09
C PRO A 503 -9.51 -15.44 -3.24
N GLN A 504 -8.54 -14.56 -2.95
CA GLN A 504 -7.71 -13.90 -3.94
C GLN A 504 -6.86 -14.88 -4.77
N ASP A 505 -6.51 -16.04 -4.20
CA ASP A 505 -5.72 -17.05 -4.89
C ASP A 505 -6.52 -17.78 -5.98
N ARG A 506 -7.86 -17.61 -6.05
CA ARG A 506 -8.71 -18.18 -7.12
C ARG A 506 -8.30 -17.71 -8.52
N ALA A 507 -7.73 -16.50 -8.64
CA ALA A 507 -7.21 -16.01 -9.92
C ALA A 507 -6.00 -16.81 -10.41
N ARG A 508 -5.18 -17.32 -9.48
CA ARG A 508 -4.02 -18.19 -9.76
C ARG A 508 -4.40 -19.66 -9.85
N PHE A 509 -5.39 -20.08 -9.06
CA PHE A 509 -5.91 -21.43 -8.96
C PHE A 509 -7.39 -21.47 -9.36
N PRO A 510 -7.73 -21.35 -10.65
CA PRO A 510 -9.12 -21.29 -11.10
C PRO A 510 -9.81 -22.64 -10.93
N GLU A 511 -11.13 -22.67 -10.90
CA GLU A 511 -11.91 -23.89 -10.65
C GLU A 511 -11.55 -25.03 -11.62
N LEU A 512 -11.47 -26.25 -11.09
CA LEU A 512 -11.16 -27.46 -11.86
C LEU A 512 -12.46 -28.24 -12.04
N ALA A 513 -12.70 -28.74 -13.25
CA ALA A 513 -13.84 -29.62 -13.51
C ALA A 513 -13.64 -30.95 -12.78
N VAL A 514 -14.69 -31.39 -12.08
CA VAL A 514 -14.79 -32.70 -11.44
C VAL A 514 -16.08 -33.37 -11.91
N HIS A 515 -16.03 -34.68 -12.12
CA HIS A 515 -17.08 -35.49 -12.72
C HIS A 515 -17.44 -36.61 -11.75
N ILE A 516 -18.44 -36.35 -10.91
CA ILE A 516 -18.97 -37.31 -9.94
C ILE A 516 -20.30 -37.82 -10.53
N PRO A 517 -20.51 -39.14 -10.67
CA PRO A 517 -21.79 -39.71 -11.08
C PRO A 517 -22.90 -39.27 -10.11
N GLU A 518 -24.06 -38.85 -10.61
CA GLU A 518 -25.20 -38.52 -9.75
C GLU A 518 -25.58 -39.77 -8.94
N GLN A 519 -25.62 -39.64 -7.61
CA GLN A 519 -26.27 -40.65 -6.77
C GLN A 519 -27.74 -40.73 -7.22
N ILE A 520 -28.14 -41.88 -7.74
CA ILE A 520 -29.56 -42.20 -7.94
C ILE A 520 -30.20 -42.18 -6.55
N GLY A 521 -30.89 -41.09 -6.22
CA GLY A 521 -31.72 -40.98 -5.03
C GLY A 521 -32.90 -41.93 -5.12
N ASP A 522 -33.32 -42.44 -3.96
CA ASP A 522 -34.54 -43.19 -3.73
C ASP A 522 -35.73 -42.63 -4.53
N ASP A 523 -36.23 -43.42 -5.49
CA ASP A 523 -37.62 -43.35 -5.94
C ASP A 523 -38.49 -43.95 -4.83
N SER A 524 -38.82 -43.13 -3.83
CA SER A 524 -40.00 -43.35 -3.00
C SER A 524 -40.53 -42.02 -2.49
N ASP A 525 -41.23 -41.30 -3.36
CA ASP A 525 -42.38 -40.46 -3.01
C ASP A 525 -43.07 -40.04 -4.30
N ASP A 526 -43.70 -41.02 -4.96
CA ASP A 526 -44.66 -40.80 -6.03
C ASP A 526 -46.02 -41.35 -5.58
N GLU A 527 -46.61 -40.72 -4.55
CA GLU A 527 -48.04 -40.82 -4.30
C GLU A 527 -48.63 -39.45 -3.90
N GLN A 528 -49.47 -38.96 -4.81
CA GLN A 528 -50.63 -38.10 -4.58
C GLN A 528 -50.38 -36.62 -4.26
N GLN A 529 -50.42 -35.79 -5.30
CA GLN A 529 -51.24 -34.58 -5.24
C GLN A 529 -51.77 -34.18 -6.62
N THR A 530 -53.04 -34.52 -6.81
CA THR A 530 -53.94 -34.08 -7.87
C THR A 530 -53.97 -32.55 -8.00
N SER A 531 -53.76 -32.05 -9.22
CA SER A 531 -54.06 -30.68 -9.64
C SER A 531 -55.56 -30.37 -9.50
N PRO A 532 -55.97 -29.17 -9.05
CA PRO A 532 -57.33 -28.69 -9.25
C PRO A 532 -57.44 -27.90 -10.57
N GLU A 533 -58.44 -28.24 -11.39
CA GLU A 533 -58.89 -27.42 -12.52
C GLU A 533 -59.36 -26.02 -12.07
N PRO A 534 -59.29 -25.00 -12.93
CA PRO A 534 -59.85 -23.69 -12.66
C PRO A 534 -61.35 -23.66 -13.04
N SER A 535 -62.22 -23.53 -12.04
CA SER A 535 -63.62 -23.17 -12.25
C SER A 535 -63.77 -21.65 -12.38
N GLY A 536 -64.12 -21.20 -13.58
CA GLY A 536 -64.82 -19.94 -13.75
C GLY A 536 -66.26 -20.09 -13.27
N HIS A 537 -66.74 -19.13 -12.48
CA HIS A 537 -68.03 -18.45 -12.69
C HIS A 537 -68.28 -17.42 -11.57
N GLN A 538 -68.58 -16.20 -12.04
CA GLN A 538 -69.14 -15.01 -11.38
C GLN A 538 -68.19 -14.10 -10.60
#